data_AF-A0A4Y4AZ82-F1
#
_entry.id   AF-A0A4Y4AZ82-F1
#
_cell.length_a   1.000
_cell.length_b   1.000
_cell.length_c   1.000
_cell.angle_alpha   90.00
_cell.angle_beta   90.00
_cell.angle_gamma   90.00
#
_symmetry.space_group_name_H-M   'P 1'
#
loop_
_entity.id
_entity.type
_entity.pdbx_description
1 polymer ?
#
loop_
_entity_poly.entity_id
_entity_poly.type
_entity_poly.pdbx_seq_one_letter_code
_entity_poly.pdbx_strand_id
1 'polypeptide(L)'
;MIISGTLNPNIRSFIDFQTANDIEINNFIKRIDSLAIKFDDSELKSSSKFYYNLLKYKLIRTPSIYLKQKDNSEIHVFINKNQFEKIKRYDYLGSDRKYKINIKLKYKKIDENIFLSDSILEVDINKF
;
A
#
# COMPACT_ATOMS: atom_id res chain seq x y z
N MET A 1 -14.59 -9.10 0.50
CA MET A 1 -14.99 -8.37 1.73
C MET A 1 -15.18 -6.91 1.38
N ILE A 2 -15.91 -6.14 2.20
CA ILE A 2 -16.07 -4.68 2.02
C ILE A 2 -15.42 -3.99 3.21
N ILE A 3 -14.71 -2.89 2.95
CA ILE A 3 -14.14 -2.03 3.97
C ILE A 3 -14.48 -0.57 3.69
N SER A 4 -14.64 0.18 4.77
CA SER A 4 -14.79 1.64 4.75
C SER A 4 -13.73 2.25 5.64
N GLY A 5 -13.12 3.33 5.16
CA GLY A 5 -12.13 4.07 5.92
C GLY A 5 -11.89 5.45 5.32
N THR A 6 -11.20 6.29 6.08
CA THR A 6 -10.70 7.57 5.57
C THR A 6 -9.32 7.34 4.99
N LEU A 7 -9.05 7.85 3.78
CA LEU A 7 -7.71 7.79 3.19
C LEU A 7 -6.74 8.49 4.15
N ASN A 8 -5.66 7.80 4.54
CA ASN A 8 -4.62 8.37 5.39
C ASN A 8 -3.42 8.76 4.51
N PRO A 9 -3.33 10.04 4.09
CA PRO A 9 -2.21 10.47 3.26
C PRO A 9 -0.91 10.54 4.06
N ASN A 10 -0.94 10.54 5.39
CA ASN A 10 0.28 10.77 6.19
C ASN A 10 1.23 9.56 6.25
N ILE A 11 0.83 8.41 5.68
CA ILE A 11 1.65 7.20 5.66
C ILE A 11 2.33 7.09 4.29
N ARG A 12 3.66 7.23 4.29
CA ARG A 12 4.50 6.87 3.15
C ARG A 12 4.69 5.36 3.14
N SER A 13 4.44 4.70 2.01
CA SER A 13 5.25 3.51 1.71
C SER A 13 6.70 3.98 1.68
N PHE A 14 7.54 3.43 2.56
CA PHE A 14 8.93 3.89 2.72
C PHE A 14 9.75 3.82 1.42
N ILE A 15 9.26 3.08 0.41
CA ILE A 15 9.92 2.90 -0.88
C ILE A 15 8.89 2.91 -2.00
N ASP A 16 9.14 3.77 -2.99
CA ASP A 16 8.41 3.83 -4.24
C ASP A 16 9.17 3.03 -5.30
N PHE A 17 8.62 1.90 -5.73
CA PHE A 17 9.18 1.07 -6.79
C PHE A 17 8.57 1.36 -8.17
N GLN A 18 7.70 2.36 -8.31
CA GLN A 18 7.04 2.65 -9.58
C GLN A 18 8.03 2.98 -10.70
N THR A 19 9.17 3.62 -10.36
CA THR A 19 10.21 4.00 -11.32
C THR A 19 11.44 3.08 -11.29
N ALA A 20 11.52 2.16 -10.33
CA ALA A 20 12.67 1.27 -10.17
C ALA A 20 12.66 0.14 -11.21
N ASN A 21 13.83 -0.17 -11.77
CA ASN A 21 14.01 -1.33 -12.64
C ASN A 21 14.11 -2.64 -11.83
N ASP A 22 13.99 -3.79 -12.51
CA ASP A 22 13.98 -5.09 -11.82
C ASP A 22 15.31 -5.41 -11.10
N ILE A 23 16.44 -4.89 -11.60
CA ILE A 23 17.75 -5.08 -10.96
C ILE A 23 17.79 -4.31 -9.63
N GLU A 24 17.32 -3.07 -9.61
CA GLU A 24 17.25 -2.24 -8.41
C GLU A 24 16.35 -2.86 -7.34
N ILE A 25 15.17 -3.35 -7.74
CA ILE A 25 14.23 -4.03 -6.83
C ILE A 25 14.89 -5.29 -6.24
N ASN A 26 15.47 -6.13 -7.08
CA ASN A 26 16.10 -7.37 -6.62
C ASN A 26 17.29 -7.11 -5.71
N ASN A 27 18.11 -6.09 -6.00
CA ASN A 27 19.23 -5.69 -5.16
C ASN A 27 18.76 -5.17 -3.80
N PHE A 28 17.67 -4.40 -3.78
CA PHE A 28 17.07 -3.92 -2.55
C PHE A 28 16.61 -5.07 -1.64
N ILE A 29 15.88 -6.05 -2.19
CA ILE A 29 15.38 -7.20 -1.42
C ILE A 29 16.55 -8.04 -0.90
N LYS A 30 17.55 -8.34 -1.73
CA LYS A 30 18.79 -9.03 -1.31
C LYS A 30 19.52 -8.29 -0.20
N ARG A 31 19.51 -6.96 -0.22
CA ARG A 31 20.12 -6.16 0.86
C ARG A 31 19.37 -6.37 2.17
N ILE A 32 18.03 -6.37 2.16
CA ILE A 32 17.24 -6.70 3.36
C ILE A 32 17.58 -8.10 3.84
N ASP A 33 17.62 -9.11 2.96
CA ASP A 33 17.93 -10.49 3.34
C ASP A 33 19.28 -10.61 4.03
N SER A 34 20.30 -9.95 3.45
CA SER A 34 21.65 -9.96 3.99
C SER A 34 21.69 -9.35 5.39
N LEU A 35 21.00 -8.23 5.61
CA LEU A 35 20.91 -7.58 6.92
C LEU A 35 20.12 -8.44 7.91
N ALA A 36 19.02 -9.05 7.47
CA ALA A 36 18.18 -9.92 8.28
C ALA A 36 18.96 -11.13 8.82
N ILE A 37 19.82 -11.72 7.99
CA ILE A 37 20.70 -12.84 8.38
C ILE A 37 21.82 -12.33 9.29
N LYS A 38 22.49 -11.23 8.92
CA LYS A 38 23.63 -10.68 9.66
C LYS A 38 23.27 -10.31 11.10
N PHE A 39 22.06 -9.78 11.31
CA PHE A 39 21.60 -9.28 12.60
C PHE A 39 20.61 -10.22 13.31
N ASP A 40 20.26 -11.35 12.69
CA ASP A 40 19.21 -12.26 13.15
C ASP A 40 17.86 -11.56 13.45
N ASP A 41 17.56 -10.52 12.67
CA ASP A 41 16.45 -9.59 12.95
C ASP A 41 15.12 -10.09 12.39
N SER A 42 14.15 -10.34 13.28
CA SER A 42 12.83 -10.86 12.91
C SER A 42 11.96 -9.88 12.12
N GLU A 43 12.14 -8.58 12.29
CA GLU A 43 11.41 -7.54 11.55
C GLU A 43 11.95 -7.43 10.12
N LEU A 44 13.27 -7.52 9.95
CA LEU A 44 13.90 -7.57 8.63
C LEU A 44 13.53 -8.85 7.88
N LYS A 45 13.48 -10.00 8.56
CA LYS A 45 12.98 -11.25 7.96
C LYS A 45 11.52 -11.12 7.48
N SER A 46 10.67 -10.50 8.30
CA SER A 46 9.27 -10.25 7.97
C SER A 46 9.13 -9.29 6.78
N SER A 47 9.95 -8.25 6.75
CA SER A 47 10.01 -7.28 5.65
C SER A 47 10.47 -7.93 4.34
N SER A 48 11.52 -8.75 4.38
CA SER A 48 11.96 -9.55 3.23
C SER A 48 10.84 -10.43 2.67
N LYS A 49 10.21 -11.23 3.54
CA LYS A 49 9.08 -12.09 3.17
C LYS A 49 7.97 -11.29 2.50
N PHE A 50 7.64 -10.11 3.05
CA PHE A 50 6.65 -9.20 2.48
C PHE A 50 7.02 -8.79 1.04
N TYR A 51 8.23 -8.30 0.78
CA TYR A 51 8.65 -7.90 -0.57
C TYR A 51 8.70 -9.06 -1.58
N TYR A 52 9.14 -10.25 -1.15
CA TYR A 52 9.08 -11.44 -1.99
C TYR A 52 7.64 -11.83 -2.35
N ASN A 53 6.71 -11.72 -1.40
CA ASN A 53 5.30 -11.93 -1.68
C ASN A 53 4.75 -10.89 -2.67
N LEU A 54 5.16 -9.62 -2.58
CA LEU A 54 4.78 -8.61 -3.57
C LEU A 54 5.28 -8.96 -4.98
N LEU A 55 6.49 -9.52 -5.12
CA LEU A 55 6.98 -10.02 -6.42
C LEU A 55 6.14 -11.22 -6.91
N LYS A 56 5.91 -12.21 -6.03
CA LYS A 56 5.11 -13.41 -6.33
C LYS A 56 3.72 -13.07 -6.87
N TYR A 57 3.06 -12.07 -6.28
CA TYR A 57 1.71 -11.64 -6.69
C TYR A 57 1.70 -10.52 -7.74
N LYS A 58 2.87 -10.10 -8.25
CA LYS A 58 3.00 -9.00 -9.22
C LYS A 58 2.46 -7.66 -8.72
N LEU A 59 2.60 -7.40 -7.41
CA LEU A 59 2.10 -6.22 -6.71
C LEU A 59 3.18 -5.18 -6.38
N ILE A 60 4.46 -5.48 -6.56
CA ILE A 60 5.59 -4.61 -6.15
C ILE A 60 5.52 -3.19 -6.75
N ARG A 61 4.91 -3.04 -7.94
CA ARG A 61 4.69 -1.75 -8.64
C ARG A 61 3.23 -1.31 -8.64
N THR A 62 2.35 -2.05 -7.97
CA THR A 62 0.93 -1.73 -7.95
C THR A 62 0.70 -0.58 -6.97
N PRO A 63 -0.04 0.48 -7.38
CA PRO A 63 -0.41 1.54 -6.47
C PRO A 63 -1.16 0.99 -5.26
N SER A 64 -1.04 1.69 -4.15
CA SER A 64 -1.67 1.27 -2.90
C SER A 64 -2.10 2.49 -2.11
N ILE A 65 -3.06 2.28 -1.21
CA ILE A 65 -3.59 3.30 -0.32
C ILE A 65 -3.61 2.77 1.11
N TYR A 66 -3.49 3.69 2.05
CA TYR A 66 -3.73 3.41 3.46
C TYR A 66 -5.11 3.93 3.85
N LEU A 67 -5.93 3.06 4.44
CA LEU A 67 -7.23 3.43 4.98
C LEU A 67 -7.18 3.38 6.49
N LYS A 68 -7.50 4.50 7.14
CA LYS A 68 -7.75 4.57 8.58
C LYS A 68 -9.20 4.19 8.86
N GLN A 69 -9.40 3.17 9.71
CA GLN A 69 -10.69 2.64 10.10
C GLN A 69 -11.26 3.36 11.33
N LYS A 70 -12.53 3.11 11.67
CA LYS A 70 -13.23 3.76 12.79
C LYS A 70 -12.60 3.52 14.16
N ASP A 71 -12.01 2.34 14.34
CA ASP A 71 -11.26 1.94 15.54
C ASP A 71 -9.81 2.46 15.55
N ASN A 72 -9.47 3.37 14.63
CA ASN A 72 -8.12 3.89 14.38
C ASN A 72 -7.11 2.86 13.86
N SER A 73 -7.52 1.62 13.58
CA SER A 73 -6.65 0.68 12.87
C SER A 73 -6.41 1.14 11.43
N GLU A 74 -5.32 0.66 10.85
CA GLU A 74 -4.90 1.06 9.50
C GLU A 74 -4.71 -0.19 8.65
N ILE A 75 -5.20 -0.11 7.42
CA ILE A 75 -5.06 -1.18 6.44
C ILE A 75 -4.40 -0.65 5.18
N HIS A 76 -3.40 -1.40 4.70
CA HIS A 76 -2.73 -1.15 3.43
C HIS A 76 -3.39 -1.97 2.33
N VAL A 77 -3.93 -1.30 1.31
CA VAL A 77 -4.67 -1.97 0.23
C VAL A 77 -4.05 -1.60 -1.11
N PHE A 78 -3.59 -2.61 -1.84
CA PHE A 78 -3.19 -2.48 -3.24
C PHE A 78 -4.43 -2.28 -4.09
N ILE A 79 -4.39 -1.34 -5.03
CA ILE A 79 -5.53 -1.01 -5.87
C ILE A 79 -5.14 -0.94 -7.33
N ASN A 80 -6.06 -1.32 -8.22
CA ASN A 80 -5.83 -1.22 -9.65
C ASN A 80 -5.57 0.24 -10.05
N LYS A 81 -4.62 0.45 -10.97
CA LYS A 81 -4.26 1.76 -11.54
C LYS A 81 -5.48 2.60 -11.93
N ASN A 82 -6.47 2.02 -12.61
CA ASN A 82 -7.67 2.77 -13.03
C ASN A 82 -8.48 3.33 -11.86
N GLN A 83 -8.48 2.66 -10.71
CA GLN A 83 -9.15 3.14 -9.49
C GLN A 83 -8.26 4.15 -8.76
N PHE A 84 -6.95 3.90 -8.71
CA PHE A 84 -5.99 4.85 -8.14
C PHE A 84 -6.06 6.22 -8.82
N GLU A 85 -6.14 6.26 -10.15
CA GLU A 85 -6.24 7.51 -10.91
C GLU A 85 -7.42 8.41 -10.48
N LYS A 86 -8.52 7.83 -9.98
CA LYS A 86 -9.68 8.60 -9.50
C LYS A 86 -9.43 9.32 -8.17
N ILE A 87 -8.52 8.78 -7.37
CA ILE A 87 -8.25 9.26 -6.00
C ILE A 87 -6.82 9.78 -5.82
N LYS A 88 -5.93 9.64 -6.82
CA LYS A 88 -4.51 9.98 -6.72
C LYS A 88 -4.24 11.43 -6.33
N ARG A 89 -5.15 12.36 -6.68
CA ARG A 89 -5.04 13.79 -6.33
C ARG A 89 -5.26 14.07 -4.84
N TYR A 90 -5.73 13.07 -4.10
CA TYR A 90 -5.95 13.11 -2.66
C TYR A 90 -5.09 12.09 -1.90
N ASP A 91 -4.35 11.26 -2.62
CA ASP A 91 -3.33 10.41 -2.02
C ASP A 91 -2.14 11.25 -1.55
N TYR A 92 -1.17 10.66 -0.88
CA TYR A 92 0.00 11.38 -0.35
C TYR A 92 0.72 12.26 -1.39
N LEU A 93 0.80 11.81 -2.64
CA LEU A 93 1.38 12.57 -3.76
C LEU A 93 0.45 13.70 -4.25
N GLY A 94 -0.84 13.56 -3.97
CA GLY A 94 -1.90 14.53 -4.17
C GLY A 94 -1.99 15.51 -3.01
N SER A 95 -1.31 16.63 -3.16
CA SER A 95 -1.06 17.74 -2.25
C SER A 95 -2.26 18.38 -1.52
N ASP A 96 -3.49 17.88 -1.64
CA ASP A 96 -4.69 18.57 -1.17
C ASP A 96 -5.14 18.12 0.22
N ARG A 97 -4.30 18.43 1.23
CA ARG A 97 -4.56 18.21 2.67
C ARG A 97 -5.81 18.93 3.20
N LYS A 98 -6.51 19.69 2.35
CA LYS A 98 -7.75 20.39 2.66
C LYS A 98 -8.99 19.49 2.56
N TYR A 99 -8.83 18.25 2.11
CA TYR A 99 -9.93 17.32 1.93
C TYR A 99 -9.80 16.07 2.81
N LYS A 100 -10.94 15.65 3.37
CA LYS A 100 -11.16 14.35 3.98
C LYS A 100 -11.84 13.45 2.96
N ILE A 101 -11.17 12.35 2.60
CA ILE A 101 -11.70 11.38 1.64
C ILE A 101 -12.14 10.12 2.38
N ASN A 102 -13.43 9.83 2.35
CA ASN A 102 -13.97 8.57 2.84
C ASN A 102 -14.15 7.63 1.65
N ILE A 103 -13.61 6.42 1.75
CA ILE A 103 -13.63 5.42 0.68
C ILE A 103 -14.31 4.17 1.20
N LYS A 104 -15.19 3.60 0.39
CA LYS A 104 -15.72 2.25 0.56
C LYS A 104 -15.28 1.40 -0.62
N LEU A 105 -14.62 0.28 -0.36
CA LEU A 105 -14.10 -0.58 -1.42
C LEU A 105 -14.33 -2.07 -1.14
N LYS A 106 -14.38 -2.85 -2.22
CA LYS A 106 -14.24 -4.31 -2.14
C LYS A 106 -12.76 -4.66 -2.13
N TYR A 107 -12.40 -5.60 -1.27
CA TYR A 107 -11.04 -6.15 -1.22
C TYR A 107 -11.04 -7.65 -0.92
N LYS A 108 -9.92 -8.27 -1.26
CA LYS A 108 -9.57 -9.66 -0.97
C LYS A 108 -8.22 -9.69 -0.26
N LYS A 109 -8.12 -10.48 0.81
CA LYS A 109 -6.83 -10.87 1.39
C LYS A 109 -6.20 -11.94 0.49
N ILE A 110 -5.00 -11.68 -0.01
CA ILE A 110 -4.26 -12.60 -0.89
C ILE A 110 -3.15 -13.32 -0.11
N ASP A 111 -2.55 -12.63 0.85
CA ASP A 111 -1.55 -13.20 1.77
C ASP A 111 -1.64 -12.49 3.12
N GLU A 112 -0.79 -12.88 4.06
CA GLU A 112 -0.54 -12.15 5.29
C GLU A 112 -0.19 -10.69 4.98
N ASN A 113 -0.99 -9.75 5.50
CA ASN A 113 -0.84 -8.30 5.31
C ASN A 113 -0.88 -7.81 3.84
N ILE A 114 -1.33 -8.65 2.89
CA ILE A 114 -1.51 -8.26 1.48
C ILE A 114 -2.98 -8.28 1.12
N PHE A 115 -3.52 -7.09 0.89
CA PHE A 115 -4.92 -6.86 0.53
C PHE A 115 -5.01 -6.21 -0.84
N LEU A 116 -5.83 -6.76 -1.74
CA LEU A 116 -6.02 -6.23 -3.10
C LEU A 116 -7.48 -5.82 -3.29
N SER A 117 -7.68 -4.61 -3.79
CA SER A 117 -8.97 -4.09 -4.21
C SER A 117 -9.19 -4.27 -5.71
N ASP A 118 -10.33 -4.85 -6.06
CA ASP A 118 -10.86 -4.94 -7.41
C ASP A 118 -11.77 -3.76 -7.78
N SER A 119 -12.41 -3.13 -6.77
CA SER A 119 -13.40 -2.08 -7.00
C SER A 119 -13.52 -1.12 -5.82
N ILE A 120 -13.52 0.18 -6.13
CA ILE A 120 -14.00 1.24 -5.22
C ILE A 120 -15.51 1.38 -5.44
N LEU A 121 -16.28 1.17 -4.38
CA LEU A 121 -17.74 1.25 -4.40
C LEU A 121 -18.23 2.68 -4.21
N GLU A 122 -17.54 3.47 -3.39
CA GLU A 122 -17.95 4.82 -3.00
C GLU A 122 -16.73 5.67 -2.65
N VAL A 123 -16.77 6.94 -3.05
CA VAL A 123 -15.80 7.96 -2.67
C VAL A 123 -16.57 9.21 -2.28
N ASP A 124 -16.43 9.64 -1.04
CA ASP A 124 -16.99 10.88 -0.51
C ASP A 124 -15.85 11.84 -0.14
N ILE A 125 -15.96 13.08 -0.59
CA ILE A 125 -14.88 14.07 -0.60
C ILE A 125 -15.40 15.32 0.08
N ASN A 126 -14.96 15.54 1.32
CA ASN A 126 -15.37 16.68 2.12
C ASN A 126 -14.20 17.63 2.31
N LYS A 127 -14.41 18.92 2.06
CA LYS A 127 -13.43 19.95 2.43
C LYS A 127 -13.50 20.14 3.95
N PHE A 128 -12.34 20.24 4.61
CA PHE A 128 -12.26 20.64 6.01
C PHE A 128 -12.81 22.04 6.24
#